data_AF-Q9TSJ2-F1
#
_entry.id   AF-Q9TSJ2-F1
#
_cell.length_a   1.000
_cell.length_b   1.000
_cell.length_c   1.000
_cell.angle_alpha   90.00
_cell.angle_beta   90.00
_cell.angle_gamma   90.00
#
_symmetry.space_group_name_H-M   'P 1'
#
loop_
_entity.id
_entity.type
_entity.pdbx_description
1 polymer ?
#
loop_
_entity_poly.entity_id
_entity_poly.type
_entity_poly.pdbx_seq_one_letter_code
_entity_poly.pdbx_strand_id
1 'polypeptide(L)' 'YFVEWIPNNVKTAVCDIPPRGLKMSATFIGNSTAIQELFKRISEQFTAMFRRKAFLHWYTGE' A
#
# COMPACT_ATOMS: atom_id res chain seq x y z
N TYR A 1 -2.51 -3.13 -16.70
CA TYR A 1 -1.44 -3.47 -17.66
C TYR A 1 -0.25 -3.97 -16.87
N PHE A 2 0.43 -5.01 -17.36
CA PHE A 2 1.63 -5.56 -16.71
C PHE A 2 2.87 -5.06 -17.42
N VAL A 3 3.99 -4.98 -16.70
CA VAL A 3 5.26 -4.55 -17.29
C VAL A 3 5.77 -5.59 -18.30
N GLU A 4 6.31 -5.11 -19.43
CA GLU A 4 6.67 -5.99 -20.56
C GLU A 4 7.90 -6.85 -20.28
N TRP A 5 8.82 -6.36 -19.42
CA TRP A 5 10.08 -7.03 -19.12
C TRP A 5 9.96 -8.15 -18.08
N ILE A 6 8.79 -8.34 -17.46
CA ILE A 6 8.52 -9.47 -16.56
C ILE A 6 7.47 -10.37 -17.22
N PRO A 7 7.81 -11.60 -17.64
CA PRO A 7 6.82 -12.55 -18.14
C PRO A 7 6.00 -13.15 -16.99
N ASN A 8 4.78 -13.63 -17.27
CA ASN A 8 3.94 -14.37 -16.34
C ASN A 8 3.64 -13.67 -14.99
N ASN A 9 2.97 -12.52 -15.03
CA ASN A 9 2.69 -11.67 -13.87
C ASN A 9 1.52 -12.14 -12.97
N VAL A 10 0.98 -13.33 -13.21
CA VAL A 10 -0.16 -13.87 -12.46
C VAL A 10 0.26 -15.15 -11.75
N LYS A 11 0.09 -15.16 -10.42
CA LYS A 11 0.27 -16.34 -9.59
C LYS A 11 -1.02 -16.66 -8.87
N THR A 12 -1.40 -17.93 -8.87
CA THR A 12 -2.57 -18.44 -8.16
C THR A 12 -2.16 -19.50 -7.15
N ALA A 13 -2.92 -19.59 -6.07
CA ALA A 13 -2.84 -20.62 -5.05
C ALA A 13 -4.27 -20.97 -4.62
N VAL A 14 -4.50 -22.23 -4.26
CA VAL A 14 -5.82 -22.74 -3.88
C VAL A 14 -5.68 -23.49 -2.56
N CYS A 15 -6.65 -23.29 -1.67
CA CYS A 15 -6.76 -24.00 -0.40
C CYS A 15 -8.03 -24.85 -0.40
N ASP A 16 -7.96 -26.06 0.14
CA ASP A 16 -9.10 -27.01 0.14
C ASP A 16 -10.18 -26.65 1.18
N ILE A 17 -9.78 -26.00 2.28
CA ILE A 17 -10.67 -25.69 3.40
C ILE A 17 -11.05 -24.20 3.34
N PRO A 18 -12.34 -23.86 3.11
CA PRO A 18 -12.79 -22.47 3.13
C PRO A 18 -12.94 -21.94 4.58
N PRO A 19 -13.00 -20.62 4.77
CA PRO A 19 -13.35 -20.03 6.07
C PRO A 19 -14.72 -20.50 6.55
N ARG A 20 -14.90 -20.66 7.88
CA ARG A 20 -16.17 -21.08 8.48
C ARG A 20 -17.30 -20.14 8.07
N GLY A 21 -18.42 -20.70 7.62
CA GLY A 21 -19.61 -19.94 7.21
C GLY A 21 -19.57 -19.40 5.77
N LEU A 22 -18.49 -19.63 5.01
CA LEU A 22 -18.37 -19.24 3.61
C LEU A 22 -18.13 -20.46 2.73
N LYS A 23 -18.70 -20.44 1.51
CA LYS A 23 -18.48 -21.51 0.51
C LYS A 23 -17.15 -21.35 -0.23
N MET A 24 -16.64 -20.12 -0.32
CA MET A 24 -15.37 -19.79 -0.97
C MET A 24 -14.87 -18.42 -0.48
N SER A 25 -13.57 -18.15 -0.66
CA SER A 25 -12.97 -16.85 -0.45
C SER A 25 -11.80 -16.65 -1.42
N ALA A 26 -11.46 -15.40 -1.73
CA ALA A 26 -10.30 -15.06 -2.53
C ALA A 26 -9.55 -13.88 -1.88
N THR A 27 -8.23 -13.88 -2.01
CA THR A 27 -7.36 -12.78 -1.60
C THR A 27 -6.52 -12.34 -2.79
N PHE A 28 -6.58 -11.06 -3.13
CA PHE A 28 -5.78 -10.49 -4.19
C PHE A 28 -4.60 -9.72 -3.60
N ILE A 29 -3.39 -10.07 -4.02
CA ILE A 29 -2.17 -9.35 -3.68
C ILE A 29 -1.61 -8.79 -4.97
N GLY A 30 -1.73 -7.48 -5.14
CA GLY A 30 -1.22 -6.76 -6.29
C GLY A 30 -0.07 -5.84 -5.89
N ASN A 31 1.01 -5.85 -6.65
CA ASN A 31 2.08 -4.86 -6.55
C ASN A 31 1.97 -3.89 -7.74
N SER A 32 1.67 -2.62 -7.46
CA SER A 32 1.49 -1.60 -8.49
C SER A 32 2.27 -0.35 -8.12
N THR A 33 2.92 0.26 -9.11
CA THR A 33 3.61 1.55 -8.97
C THR A 33 2.65 2.69 -8.64
N ALA A 34 1.33 2.50 -8.81
CA ALA A 34 0.30 3.47 -8.42
C ALA A 34 0.32 3.83 -6.92
N ILE A 35 0.94 3.01 -6.06
CA ILE A 35 1.12 3.32 -4.63
C ILE A 35 1.87 4.65 -4.41
N GLN A 36 2.66 5.12 -5.39
CA GLN A 36 3.35 6.40 -5.34
C GLN A 36 2.41 7.59 -5.10
N GLU A 37 1.17 7.54 -5.58
CA GLU A 37 0.21 8.64 -5.40
C GLU A 37 -0.20 8.79 -3.93
N LEU A 38 -0.27 7.68 -3.19
CA LEU A 38 -0.53 7.72 -1.75
C LEU A 38 0.66 8.36 -1.02
N PHE A 39 1.89 7.96 -1.36
CA PHE A 39 3.09 8.55 -0.78
C PHE A 39 3.23 10.03 -1.11
N LYS A 40 2.91 10.43 -2.34
CA LYS A 40 2.92 11.84 -2.76
C LYS A 40 1.98 12.68 -1.90
N ARG A 41 0.74 12.21 -1.68
CA ARG A 41 -0.22 12.90 -0.79
C ARG A 41 0.32 13.07 0.63
N ILE A 42 0.93 12.03 1.19
CA ILE A 42 1.53 12.09 2.54
C ILE A 42 2.68 13.10 2.55
N SER A 43 3.56 13.06 1.55
CA SER A 43 4.69 13.97 1.42
C SER A 43 4.25 15.44 1.29
N GLU A 44 3.20 15.73 0.53
CA GLU A 44 2.64 17.07 0.38
C GLU A 44 2.11 17.61 1.71
N GLN A 45 1.35 16.79 2.45
CA GLN A 45 0.85 17.17 3.78
C GLN A 45 1.97 17.36 4.78
N PHE A 46 2.94 16.45 4.81
CA PHE A 46 4.12 16.57 5.66
C PHE A 46 4.87 17.88 5.38
N THR A 47 5.11 18.18 4.09
CA THR A 47 5.79 19.42 3.68
C THR A 47 5.04 20.66 4.15
N ALA A 48 3.70 20.67 4.02
CA ALA A 48 2.87 21.79 4.47
C ALA A 48 2.97 22.01 6.00
N MET A 49 2.93 20.94 6.78
CA MET A 49 3.03 20.99 8.24
C MET A 49 4.43 21.38 8.71
N PHE A 50 5.46 20.75 8.13
CA PHE A 50 6.85 20.98 8.48
C PHE A 50 7.29 22.41 8.15
N ARG A 51 6.86 22.97 7.01
CA ARG A 51 7.11 24.39 6.65
C ARG A 51 6.59 25.36 7.70
N ARG A 52 5.52 25.00 8.41
CA ARG A 52 4.93 25.80 9.50
C ARG A 52 5.50 25.45 10.88
N LYS A 53 6.47 24.54 10.96
CA LYS A 53 7.00 23.97 12.21
C LYS A 53 5.89 23.42 13.11
N ALA A 54 4.80 22.96 12.52
CA ALA A 54 3.65 22.46 13.27
C ALA A 54 4.05 21.19 14.04
N PHE A 55 3.68 21.12 15.32
CA PHE A 55 3.98 20.00 16.23
C PHE A 55 5.46 19.65 16.42
N LEU A 56 6.40 20.46 15.91
CA LEU A 56 7.83 20.15 15.95
C LEU A 56 8.39 19.98 17.36
N HIS A 57 7.90 20.78 18.32
CA HIS A 57 8.35 20.74 19.72
C HIS A 57 8.15 19.37 20.40
N TRP A 58 7.18 18.57 19.96
CA TRP A 58 6.98 17.21 20.48
C TRP A 58 8.06 16.23 20.01
N TYR A 59 8.75 16.52 18.91
CA TYR A 59 9.77 15.66 18.31
C TYR A 59 11.21 16.16 18.57
N THR A 60 11.38 17.43 18.94
CA THR A 60 12.71 18.01 19.25
C THR A 60 12.98 18.16 20.74
N GLY A 61 11.99 17.87 21.59
CA GLY A 61 12.08 17.99 23.04
C GLY A 61 12.36 16.67 23.77
N GLU A 62 12.57 15.57 23.03
CA GLU A 62 13.23 14.36 23.55
C GLU A 62 14.74 14.59 23.70
#